data_AF-A0A8T6SG80-F1
#
_entry.id   AF-A0A8T6SG80-F1
#
_cell.length_a   1.000
_cell.length_b   1.000
_cell.length_c   1.000
_cell.angle_alpha   90.00
_cell.angle_beta   90.00
_cell.angle_gamma   90.00
#
_symmetry.space_group_name_H-M   'P 1'
#
loop_
_entity.id
_entity.type
_entity.pdbx_description
1 polymer ?
#
loop_
_entity_poly.entity_id
_entity_poly.type
_entity_poly.pdbx_seq_one_letter_code
_entity_poly.pdbx_strand_id
1 'polypeptide(L)'
;MNIDFSAVEVFLSYMQGKSSLDDVWKHSAYKIIRQHAEKFRGGLSKEQVKMALNGEKRRYYGVGDLKENIDEVKHLMEVIQANEEAWQAIIVQELDRVVPDEKKDDITIYPVFGYDIGIGLEQGVCINLNENIFFDNPRQFLYLAIHESTHTVYGRIHGVPSIHDVESPGDMRTFFNTFFQTEGYAVYTTLRLRKEEGHMGSDDHFILEDYLVISDTEKIRVLVKKYDALQANLESVAEWSLQEFMKKAFGQERLAYRVGCTMIKEIEEEMGMEEVTKAFYLDPDDFIEKYDHVLDEYR
;
A
#
# COMPACT_ATOMS: atom_id res chain seq x y z
N MET A 1 13.87 -8.18 -9.82
CA MET A 1 13.48 -6.99 -9.09
C MET A 1 14.63 -6.01 -9.15
N ASN A 2 14.35 -4.71 -9.17
CA ASN A 2 15.36 -3.67 -9.17
C ASN A 2 14.90 -2.47 -8.31
N ILE A 3 15.83 -1.78 -7.65
CA ILE A 3 15.56 -0.48 -7.00
C ILE A 3 16.18 0.62 -7.88
N ASP A 4 15.34 1.41 -8.53
CA ASP A 4 15.78 2.41 -9.53
C ASP A 4 15.69 3.84 -8.99
N PHE A 5 16.84 4.40 -8.66
CA PHE A 5 16.98 5.77 -8.13
C PHE A 5 16.88 6.88 -9.19
N SER A 6 16.75 6.55 -10.47
CA SER A 6 16.70 7.56 -11.54
C SER A 6 15.55 8.57 -11.37
N ALA A 7 14.44 8.15 -10.77
CA ALA A 7 13.29 9.02 -10.49
C ALA A 7 13.59 10.09 -9.43
N VAL A 8 14.26 9.71 -8.33
CA VAL A 8 14.67 10.66 -7.29
C VAL A 8 15.77 11.58 -7.82
N GLU A 9 16.73 11.05 -8.58
CA GLU A 9 17.83 11.82 -9.18
C GLU A 9 17.33 12.91 -10.14
N VAL A 10 16.38 12.58 -11.03
CA VAL A 10 15.82 13.56 -11.98
C VAL A 10 15.04 14.67 -11.25
N PHE A 11 14.37 14.34 -10.14
CA PHE A 11 13.65 15.32 -9.32
C PHE A 11 14.60 16.23 -8.53
N LEU A 12 15.67 15.67 -7.94
CA LEU A 12 16.73 16.46 -7.29
C LEU A 12 17.41 17.40 -8.28
N SER A 13 17.70 16.92 -9.49
CA SER A 13 18.22 17.74 -10.59
C SER A 13 17.26 18.90 -10.93
N TYR A 14 15.94 18.66 -10.90
CA TYR A 14 14.94 19.69 -11.15
C TYR A 14 14.94 20.74 -10.04
N MET A 15 15.00 20.31 -8.78
CA MET A 15 15.12 21.23 -7.63
C MET A 15 16.37 22.10 -7.69
N GLN A 16 17.46 21.59 -8.27
CA GLN A 16 18.71 22.33 -8.48
C GLN A 16 18.71 23.20 -9.75
N GLY A 17 17.62 23.22 -10.52
CA GLY A 17 17.51 23.95 -11.78
C GLY A 17 18.34 23.34 -12.93
N LYS A 18 18.78 22.08 -12.79
CA LYS A 18 19.59 21.37 -13.79
C LYS A 18 18.76 20.56 -14.79
N SER A 19 17.54 20.19 -14.44
CA SER A 19 16.54 19.58 -15.34
C SER A 19 15.22 20.35 -15.28
N SER A 20 14.32 20.04 -16.21
CA SER A 20 12.99 20.62 -16.26
C SER A 20 11.96 19.74 -15.56
N LEU A 21 10.83 20.33 -15.16
CA LEU A 21 9.68 19.55 -14.66
C LEU A 21 9.14 18.60 -15.74
N ASP A 22 9.36 18.89 -17.02
CA ASP A 22 8.98 18.00 -18.12
C ASP A 22 9.79 16.71 -18.11
N ASP A 23 11.04 16.75 -17.67
CA ASP A 23 11.90 15.56 -17.57
C ASP A 23 11.41 14.65 -16.45
N VAL A 24 11.10 15.24 -15.28
CA VAL A 24 10.43 14.54 -14.16
C VAL A 24 9.13 13.91 -14.64
N TRP A 25 8.29 14.67 -15.36
CA TRP A 25 6.97 14.23 -15.82
C TRP A 25 7.03 13.12 -16.88
N LYS A 26 8.13 12.99 -17.62
CA LYS A 26 8.33 11.93 -18.63
C LYS A 26 8.87 10.64 -18.03
N HIS A 27 9.40 10.68 -16.82
CA HIS A 27 9.95 9.50 -16.15
C HIS A 27 8.88 8.42 -15.94
N SER A 28 9.31 7.15 -15.98
CA SER A 28 8.44 5.97 -15.79
C SER A 28 7.70 6.02 -14.44
N ALA A 29 8.42 6.24 -13.34
CA ALA A 29 7.85 6.38 -12.00
C ALA A 29 6.70 7.41 -11.93
N TYR A 30 6.90 8.61 -12.49
CA TYR A 30 5.87 9.66 -12.50
C TYR A 30 4.73 9.38 -13.51
N LYS A 31 4.91 8.46 -14.46
CA LYS A 31 3.80 7.90 -15.25
C LYS A 31 2.94 6.96 -14.39
N ILE A 32 3.55 6.10 -13.58
CA ILE A 32 2.84 5.20 -12.64
C ILE A 32 2.01 6.03 -11.66
N ILE A 33 2.62 7.04 -11.03
CA ILE A 33 1.92 7.98 -10.13
C ILE A 33 0.69 8.62 -10.80
N ARG A 34 0.82 9.07 -12.05
CA ARG A 34 -0.31 9.67 -12.77
C ARG A 34 -1.41 8.67 -13.10
N GLN A 35 -1.07 7.44 -13.45
CA GLN A 35 -2.04 6.38 -13.67
C GLN A 35 -2.81 6.04 -12.39
N HIS A 36 -2.10 5.95 -11.26
CA HIS A 36 -2.72 5.78 -9.95
C HIS A 36 -3.64 6.97 -9.61
N ALA A 37 -3.18 8.20 -9.83
CA ALA A 37 -3.98 9.41 -9.61
C ALA A 37 -5.23 9.45 -10.48
N GLU A 38 -5.15 9.01 -11.73
CA GLU A 38 -6.30 8.92 -12.62
C GLU A 38 -7.35 7.94 -12.07
N LYS A 39 -6.92 6.74 -11.66
CA LYS A 39 -7.79 5.68 -11.13
C LYS A 39 -8.50 6.05 -9.82
N PHE A 40 -7.90 6.88 -8.97
CA PHE A 40 -8.39 7.08 -7.60
C PHE A 40 -8.65 8.52 -7.16
N ARG A 41 -8.04 9.53 -7.83
CA ARG A 41 -8.04 10.93 -7.36
C ARG A 41 -8.41 11.95 -8.44
N GLY A 42 -8.81 11.50 -9.62
CA GLY A 42 -9.16 12.36 -10.76
C GLY A 42 -7.95 13.06 -11.39
N GLY A 43 -6.77 12.42 -11.32
CA GLY A 43 -5.55 12.83 -12.01
C GLY A 43 -4.59 13.71 -11.20
N LEU A 44 -3.41 13.94 -11.78
CA LEU A 44 -2.35 14.78 -11.25
C LEU A 44 -1.84 15.75 -12.33
N SER A 45 -1.62 17.02 -11.99
CA SER A 45 -1.09 18.05 -12.88
C SER A 45 0.28 18.61 -12.44
N LYS A 46 1.02 19.18 -13.38
CA LYS A 46 2.33 19.82 -13.12
C LYS A 46 2.22 21.02 -12.19
N GLU A 47 1.10 21.74 -12.27
CA GLU A 47 0.79 22.88 -11.41
C GLU A 47 0.68 22.44 -9.95
N GLN A 48 0.09 21.28 -9.68
CA GLN A 48 0.01 20.74 -8.32
C GLN A 48 1.39 20.45 -7.72
N VAL A 49 2.33 19.94 -8.54
CA VAL A 49 3.73 19.74 -8.11
C VAL A 49 4.40 21.07 -7.78
N LYS A 50 4.25 22.09 -8.65
CA LYS A 50 4.81 23.43 -8.42
C LYS A 50 4.25 24.09 -7.16
N MET A 51 2.93 24.00 -6.97
CA MET A 51 2.25 24.54 -5.79
C MET A 51 2.75 23.86 -4.51
N ALA A 52 2.85 22.54 -4.51
CA ALA A 52 3.31 21.79 -3.34
C ALA A 52 4.78 22.12 -2.97
N LEU A 53 5.66 22.30 -3.96
CA LEU A 53 7.04 22.77 -3.75
C LEU A 53 7.15 24.21 -3.23
N ASN A 54 6.09 25.01 -3.39
CA ASN A 54 5.98 26.36 -2.83
C ASN A 54 5.30 26.37 -1.44
N GLY A 55 5.09 25.20 -0.83
CA GLY A 55 4.48 25.06 0.49
C GLY A 55 2.96 25.20 0.49
N GLU A 56 2.30 25.21 -0.69
CA GLU A 56 0.85 25.24 -0.74
C GLU A 56 0.25 23.88 -0.38
N LYS A 57 -0.54 23.84 0.70
CA LYS A 57 -1.22 22.62 1.18
C LYS A 57 -2.31 22.17 0.19
N ARG A 58 -1.99 21.34 -0.80
CA ARG A 58 -2.97 20.67 -1.69
C ARG A 58 -2.49 19.26 -2.09
N ARG A 59 -3.37 18.53 -2.81
CA ARG A 59 -3.40 17.08 -3.20
C ARG A 59 -2.07 16.34 -3.50
N TYR A 60 -0.96 17.02 -3.72
CA TYR A 60 0.35 16.41 -3.89
C TYR A 60 1.06 16.39 -2.53
N TYR A 61 0.84 15.32 -1.78
CA TYR A 61 1.42 15.09 -0.46
C TYR A 61 2.94 14.87 -0.56
N GLY A 62 3.67 14.99 0.57
CA GLY A 62 5.03 14.46 0.66
C GLY A 62 6.16 15.32 0.07
N VAL A 63 5.94 16.59 -0.30
CA VAL A 63 7.03 17.49 -0.78
C VAL A 63 7.13 18.83 -0.04
N GLY A 64 6.24 19.10 0.92
CA GLY A 64 6.15 20.42 1.59
C GLY A 64 7.44 20.81 2.32
N ASP A 65 8.04 19.84 3.02
CA ASP A 65 9.25 20.04 3.84
C ASP A 65 10.51 19.43 3.19
N LEU A 66 10.47 19.16 1.88
CA LEU A 66 11.55 18.44 1.19
C LEU A 66 12.88 19.21 1.20
N LYS A 67 12.84 20.55 1.22
CA LYS A 67 14.07 21.36 1.27
C LYS A 67 14.76 21.22 2.62
N GLU A 68 13.98 21.13 3.68
CA GLU A 68 14.40 20.97 5.06
C GLU A 68 14.92 19.55 5.32
N ASN A 69 14.27 18.54 4.73
CA ASN A 69 14.57 17.13 4.94
C ASN A 69 15.62 16.56 3.97
N ILE A 70 16.22 17.38 3.12
CA ILE A 70 17.02 16.91 1.98
C ILE A 70 18.23 16.05 2.37
N ASP A 71 18.84 16.35 3.52
CA ASP A 71 20.01 15.61 3.99
C ASP A 71 19.61 14.27 4.61
N GLU A 72 18.48 14.21 5.31
CA GLU A 72 17.89 12.94 5.80
C GLU A 72 17.51 12.02 4.64
N VAL A 73 16.91 12.59 3.58
CA VAL A 73 16.61 11.85 2.36
C VAL A 73 17.86 11.28 1.70
N LYS A 74 18.95 12.06 1.59
CA LYS A 74 20.21 11.54 1.04
C LYS A 74 20.78 10.43 1.90
N HIS A 75 20.75 10.58 3.23
CA HIS A 75 21.19 9.54 4.14
C HIS A 75 20.36 8.25 3.97
N LEU A 76 19.03 8.37 3.86
CA LEU A 76 18.14 7.25 3.56
C LEU A 76 18.51 6.59 2.22
N MET A 77 18.78 7.36 1.16
CA MET A 77 19.23 6.81 -0.13
C MET A 77 20.53 6.02 0.00
N GLU A 78 21.52 6.54 0.73
CA GLU A 78 22.78 5.84 0.99
C GLU A 78 22.55 4.52 1.72
N VAL A 79 21.66 4.50 2.71
CA VAL A 79 21.30 3.28 3.44
C VAL A 79 20.61 2.26 2.52
N ILE A 80 19.67 2.69 1.67
CA ILE A 80 19.00 1.79 0.73
C ILE A 80 20.02 1.21 -0.26
N GLN A 81 20.88 2.06 -0.85
CA GLN A 81 21.91 1.63 -1.82
C GLN A 81 22.91 0.65 -1.19
N ALA A 82 23.34 0.91 0.05
CA ALA A 82 24.27 0.03 0.76
C ALA A 82 23.67 -1.35 1.08
N ASN A 83 22.34 -1.47 1.08
CA ASN A 83 21.63 -2.71 1.39
C ASN A 83 20.84 -3.27 0.20
N GLU A 84 20.99 -2.72 -1.00
CA GLU A 84 20.10 -2.94 -2.13
C GLU A 84 19.91 -4.44 -2.45
N GLU A 85 21.00 -5.17 -2.65
CA GLU A 85 20.94 -6.60 -2.98
C GLU A 85 20.28 -7.43 -1.88
N ALA A 86 20.62 -7.13 -0.61
CA ALA A 86 20.06 -7.84 0.54
C ALA A 86 18.56 -7.55 0.71
N TRP A 87 18.14 -6.31 0.50
CA TRP A 87 16.73 -5.91 0.60
C TRP A 87 15.91 -6.46 -0.56
N GLN A 88 16.44 -6.46 -1.79
CA GLN A 88 15.80 -7.11 -2.93
C GLN A 88 15.58 -8.60 -2.68
N ALA A 89 16.58 -9.30 -2.12
CA ALA A 89 16.45 -10.71 -1.77
C ALA A 89 15.36 -10.95 -0.71
N ILE A 90 15.28 -10.11 0.32
CA ILE A 90 14.24 -10.18 1.35
C ILE A 90 12.86 -9.93 0.74
N ILE A 91 12.71 -8.93 -0.14
CA ILE A 91 11.43 -8.63 -0.78
C ILE A 91 10.94 -9.83 -1.59
N VAL A 92 11.82 -10.41 -2.42
CA VAL A 92 11.48 -11.61 -3.20
C VAL A 92 11.11 -12.77 -2.28
N GLN A 93 11.86 -13.00 -1.20
CA GLN A 93 11.58 -14.07 -0.25
C GLN A 93 10.21 -13.92 0.42
N GLU A 94 9.83 -12.72 0.87
CA GLU A 94 8.52 -12.51 1.48
C GLU A 94 7.37 -12.68 0.47
N LEU A 95 7.55 -12.22 -0.76
CA LEU A 95 6.57 -12.43 -1.83
C LEU A 95 6.45 -13.92 -2.20
N ASP A 96 7.55 -14.65 -2.33
CA ASP A 96 7.57 -16.08 -2.66
C ASP A 96 6.85 -16.94 -1.63
N ARG A 97 6.80 -16.49 -0.36
CA ARG A 97 6.05 -17.17 0.69
C ARG A 97 4.55 -17.22 0.41
N VAL A 98 4.01 -16.18 -0.23
CA VAL A 98 2.57 -16.04 -0.50
C VAL A 98 2.24 -16.45 -1.93
N VAL A 99 3.05 -16.03 -2.90
CA VAL A 99 2.82 -16.19 -4.34
C VAL A 99 4.07 -16.78 -5.04
N PRO A 100 4.46 -18.02 -4.75
CA PRO A 100 5.73 -18.60 -5.23
C PRO A 100 5.84 -18.66 -6.76
N ASP A 101 4.72 -18.85 -7.47
CA ASP A 101 4.72 -19.08 -8.92
C ASP A 101 4.75 -17.79 -9.77
N GLU A 102 4.55 -16.63 -9.15
CA GLU A 102 4.56 -15.35 -9.86
C GLU A 102 5.96 -14.87 -10.19
N LYS A 103 6.07 -14.04 -11.24
CA LYS A 103 7.34 -13.39 -11.59
C LYS A 103 7.55 -12.12 -10.76
N LYS A 104 8.77 -11.97 -10.23
CA LYS A 104 9.21 -10.79 -9.46
C LYS A 104 10.46 -10.13 -10.05
N ASP A 105 11.03 -10.71 -11.11
CA ASP A 105 12.24 -10.23 -11.75
C ASP A 105 12.01 -8.88 -12.46
N ASP A 106 10.80 -8.63 -12.93
CA ASP A 106 10.38 -7.42 -13.64
C ASP A 106 9.82 -6.28 -12.76
N ILE A 107 9.66 -6.50 -11.46
CA ILE A 107 9.20 -5.46 -10.53
C ILE A 107 10.32 -4.43 -10.33
N THR A 108 10.03 -3.18 -10.66
CA THR A 108 10.93 -2.05 -10.37
C THR A 108 10.35 -1.19 -9.26
N ILE A 109 11.13 -0.97 -8.21
CA ILE A 109 10.82 -0.08 -7.11
C ILE A 109 11.51 1.26 -7.38
N TYR A 110 10.73 2.32 -7.51
CA TYR A 110 11.21 3.67 -7.71
C TYR A 110 11.10 4.47 -6.41
N PRO A 111 12.21 4.82 -5.75
CA PRO A 111 12.21 5.92 -4.81
C PRO A 111 11.83 7.22 -5.53
N VAL A 112 10.82 7.93 -5.02
CA VAL A 112 10.25 9.15 -5.63
C VAL A 112 10.09 10.27 -4.60
N PHE A 113 9.64 11.44 -5.06
CA PHE A 113 9.12 12.49 -4.19
C PHE A 113 7.66 12.82 -4.46
N GLY A 114 6.87 12.74 -3.40
CA GLY A 114 5.49 13.19 -3.28
C GLY A 114 4.42 12.22 -3.76
N TYR A 115 3.19 12.75 -3.84
CA TYR A 115 1.93 12.08 -4.20
C TYR A 115 1.28 11.25 -3.09
N ASP A 116 1.95 10.19 -2.64
CA ASP A 116 1.51 9.28 -1.58
C ASP A 116 2.74 8.66 -0.91
N ILE A 117 2.57 8.00 0.24
CA ILE A 117 3.68 7.33 0.94
C ILE A 117 4.26 6.17 0.12
N GLY A 118 3.39 5.38 -0.50
CA GLY A 118 3.71 4.24 -1.36
C GLY A 118 2.57 3.99 -2.34
N ILE A 119 2.91 3.49 -3.53
CA ILE A 119 1.96 2.94 -4.49
C ILE A 119 2.56 1.71 -5.19
N GLY A 120 1.73 0.70 -5.40
CA GLY A 120 2.01 -0.46 -6.23
C GLY A 120 0.99 -0.57 -7.35
N LEU A 121 1.46 -0.56 -8.61
CA LEU A 121 0.67 -0.94 -9.78
C LEU A 121 1.41 -2.02 -10.56
N GLU A 122 0.76 -2.61 -11.56
CA GLU A 122 1.35 -3.67 -12.41
C GLU A 122 2.73 -3.31 -12.99
N GLN A 123 2.94 -2.02 -13.27
CA GLN A 123 4.17 -1.51 -13.91
C GLN A 123 5.32 -1.25 -12.93
N GLY A 124 5.07 -1.30 -11.63
CA GLY A 124 6.09 -1.09 -10.61
C GLY A 124 5.57 -0.41 -9.35
N VAL A 125 6.51 -0.18 -8.44
CA VAL A 125 6.29 0.41 -7.12
C VAL A 125 6.88 1.81 -7.10
N CYS A 126 6.21 2.78 -6.46
CA CYS A 126 6.79 4.08 -6.17
C CYS A 126 6.67 4.37 -4.67
N ILE A 127 7.78 4.72 -4.01
CA ILE A 127 7.81 5.02 -2.57
C ILE A 127 8.35 6.43 -2.36
N ASN A 128 7.58 7.28 -1.68
CA ASN A 128 8.01 8.65 -1.41
C ASN A 128 9.11 8.66 -0.33
N LEU A 129 10.31 9.11 -0.66
CA LEU A 129 11.41 9.14 0.32
C LEU A 129 11.27 10.23 1.37
N ASN A 130 10.42 11.23 1.16
CA ASN A 130 10.27 12.36 2.06
C ASN A 130 9.16 12.12 3.11
N GLU A 131 9.34 11.07 3.91
CA GLU A 131 8.42 10.69 5.00
C GLU A 131 9.20 10.40 6.27
N ASN A 132 8.74 10.96 7.39
CA ASN A 132 9.46 10.90 8.67
C ASN A 132 9.69 9.46 9.16
N ILE A 133 8.76 8.54 8.88
CA ILE A 133 8.89 7.13 9.28
C ILE A 133 10.14 6.46 8.73
N PHE A 134 10.68 6.93 7.59
CA PHE A 134 11.89 6.37 7.00
C PHE A 134 13.15 7.00 7.59
N PHE A 135 13.07 8.25 8.06
CA PHE A 135 14.21 8.92 8.71
C PHE A 135 14.46 8.32 10.09
N ASP A 136 13.40 8.07 10.85
CA ASP A 136 13.49 7.46 12.18
C ASP A 136 13.95 6.00 12.10
N ASN A 137 13.51 5.29 11.07
CA ASN A 137 13.89 3.89 10.84
C ASN A 137 13.90 3.55 9.34
N PRO A 138 15.07 3.55 8.67
CA PRO A 138 15.19 3.20 7.25
C PRO A 138 14.64 1.82 6.89
N ARG A 139 14.54 0.89 7.85
CA ARG A 139 13.93 -0.44 7.63
C ARG A 139 12.46 -0.33 7.22
N GLN A 140 11.78 0.76 7.56
CA GLN A 140 10.39 0.99 7.13
C GLN A 140 10.26 1.09 5.61
N PHE A 141 11.31 1.53 4.88
CA PHE A 141 11.32 1.51 3.42
C PHE A 141 11.22 0.08 2.88
N LEU A 142 11.97 -0.86 3.46
CA LEU A 142 11.92 -2.27 3.07
C LEU A 142 10.52 -2.86 3.28
N TYR A 143 9.90 -2.61 4.43
CA TYR A 143 8.55 -3.10 4.69
C TYR A 143 7.53 -2.54 3.72
N LEU A 144 7.61 -1.24 3.43
CA LEU A 144 6.71 -0.63 2.46
C LEU A 144 6.99 -1.16 1.04
N ALA A 145 8.24 -1.43 0.68
CA ALA A 145 8.57 -2.05 -0.60
C ALA A 145 7.96 -3.45 -0.76
N ILE A 146 7.94 -4.26 0.30
CA ILE A 146 7.25 -5.56 0.31
C ILE A 146 5.74 -5.36 0.14
N HIS A 147 5.16 -4.44 0.91
CA HIS A 147 3.73 -4.10 0.88
C HIS A 147 3.29 -3.69 -0.53
N GLU A 148 3.94 -2.69 -1.11
CA GLU A 148 3.58 -2.19 -2.45
C GLU A 148 3.89 -3.20 -3.57
N SER A 149 4.94 -4.01 -3.42
CA SER A 149 5.22 -5.09 -4.39
C SER A 149 4.14 -6.16 -4.36
N THR A 150 3.48 -6.36 -3.20
CA THR A 150 2.32 -7.26 -3.09
C THR A 150 1.17 -6.75 -3.96
N HIS A 151 0.88 -5.44 -3.95
CA HIS A 151 -0.11 -4.85 -4.85
C HIS A 151 0.27 -4.99 -6.33
N THR A 152 1.54 -4.85 -6.68
CA THR A 152 2.00 -5.08 -8.07
C THR A 152 1.71 -6.50 -8.53
N VAL A 153 2.00 -7.52 -7.71
CA VAL A 153 1.71 -8.91 -8.05
C VAL A 153 0.21 -9.18 -8.07
N TYR A 154 -0.51 -8.71 -7.06
CA TYR A 154 -1.96 -8.83 -6.96
C TYR A 154 -2.67 -8.24 -8.18
N GLY A 155 -2.29 -7.02 -8.57
CA GLY A 155 -2.86 -6.32 -9.72
C GLY A 155 -2.64 -7.05 -11.05
N ARG A 156 -1.57 -7.83 -11.21
CA ARG A 156 -1.35 -8.64 -12.43
C ARG A 156 -2.31 -9.81 -12.55
N ILE A 157 -2.74 -10.37 -11.42
CA ILE A 157 -3.62 -11.53 -11.35
C ILE A 157 -5.09 -11.09 -11.45
N HIS A 158 -5.46 -10.08 -10.65
CA HIS A 158 -6.87 -9.69 -10.45
C HIS A 158 -7.26 -8.43 -11.21
N GLY A 159 -6.29 -7.67 -11.70
CA GLY A 159 -6.49 -6.28 -12.11
C GLY A 159 -6.63 -5.34 -10.91
N VAL A 160 -6.66 -4.04 -11.20
CA VAL A 160 -6.90 -3.00 -10.18
C VAL A 160 -8.14 -2.20 -10.58
N PRO A 161 -9.25 -2.28 -9.82
CA PRO A 161 -10.48 -1.59 -10.17
C PRO A 161 -10.29 -0.06 -10.10
N SER A 162 -11.02 0.68 -10.93
CA SER A 162 -11.06 2.14 -10.89
C SER A 162 -12.18 2.59 -9.96
N ILE A 163 -11.97 3.68 -9.21
CA ILE A 163 -13.07 4.27 -8.42
C ILE A 163 -14.19 4.80 -9.31
N HIS A 164 -13.88 5.13 -10.56
CA HIS A 164 -14.83 5.62 -11.55
C HIS A 164 -15.76 4.52 -12.09
N ASP A 165 -15.42 3.26 -11.85
CA ASP A 165 -16.24 2.11 -12.27
C ASP A 165 -17.30 1.74 -11.21
N VAL A 166 -17.32 2.43 -10.06
CA VAL A 166 -18.25 2.16 -8.95
C VAL A 166 -19.55 2.93 -9.15
N GLU A 167 -20.55 2.29 -9.76
CA GLU A 167 -21.84 2.90 -10.10
C GLU A 167 -23.02 2.37 -9.28
N SER A 168 -22.86 1.20 -8.64
CA SER A 168 -23.92 0.52 -7.90
C SER A 168 -23.45 -0.01 -6.53
N PRO A 169 -24.37 -0.36 -5.61
CA PRO A 169 -24.01 -1.03 -4.36
C PRO A 169 -23.27 -2.36 -4.57
N GLY A 170 -23.56 -3.08 -5.66
CA GLY A 170 -22.81 -4.29 -6.04
C GLY A 170 -21.36 -3.97 -6.35
N ASP A 171 -21.11 -2.89 -7.11
CA ASP A 171 -19.75 -2.45 -7.42
C ASP A 171 -19.01 -1.97 -6.17
N MET A 172 -19.71 -1.31 -5.23
CA MET A 172 -19.11 -0.92 -3.93
C MET A 172 -18.66 -2.15 -3.14
N ARG A 173 -19.45 -3.23 -3.14
CA ARG A 173 -19.07 -4.48 -2.47
C ARG A 173 -17.85 -5.10 -3.12
N THR A 174 -17.87 -5.31 -4.43
CA THR A 174 -16.73 -5.91 -5.15
C THR A 174 -15.48 -5.03 -5.03
N PHE A 175 -15.62 -3.71 -5.08
CA PHE A 175 -14.53 -2.76 -4.83
C PHE A 175 -13.98 -2.92 -3.41
N PHE A 176 -14.84 -2.96 -2.39
CA PHE A 176 -14.41 -3.17 -1.01
C PHE A 176 -13.70 -4.51 -0.84
N ASN A 177 -14.27 -5.61 -1.33
CA ASN A 177 -13.71 -6.95 -1.20
C ASN A 177 -12.33 -7.05 -1.88
N THR A 178 -12.18 -6.44 -3.06
CA THR A 178 -10.89 -6.37 -3.77
C THR A 178 -9.84 -5.67 -2.92
N PHE A 179 -10.16 -4.50 -2.35
CA PHE A 179 -9.21 -3.78 -1.50
C PHE A 179 -9.01 -4.46 -0.15
N PHE A 180 -10.03 -5.11 0.41
CA PHE A 180 -9.93 -5.88 1.64
C PHE A 180 -8.91 -7.01 1.50
N GLN A 181 -8.99 -7.77 0.41
CA GLN A 181 -8.06 -8.86 0.14
C GLN A 181 -6.64 -8.34 -0.16
N THR A 182 -6.49 -7.39 -1.08
CA THR A 182 -5.15 -6.90 -1.48
C THR A 182 -4.41 -6.21 -0.34
N GLU A 183 -5.09 -5.38 0.46
CA GLU A 183 -4.49 -4.70 1.61
C GLU A 183 -4.19 -5.68 2.75
N GLY A 184 -5.09 -6.65 2.97
CA GLY A 184 -4.85 -7.74 3.90
C GLY A 184 -3.54 -8.47 3.57
N TYR A 185 -3.35 -8.86 2.31
CA TYR A 185 -2.12 -9.52 1.87
C TYR A 185 -0.90 -8.62 1.97
N ALA A 186 -1.02 -7.36 1.57
CA ALA A 186 0.10 -6.43 1.61
C ALA A 186 0.60 -6.19 3.04
N VAL A 187 -0.29 -6.14 4.04
CA VAL A 187 0.09 -6.07 5.46
C VAL A 187 0.65 -7.42 5.95
N TYR A 188 -0.08 -8.51 5.68
CA TYR A 188 0.29 -9.86 6.10
C TYR A 188 1.67 -10.29 5.59
N THR A 189 2.02 -9.94 4.36
CA THR A 189 3.31 -10.29 3.73
C THR A 189 4.49 -9.70 4.51
N THR A 190 4.30 -8.56 5.19
CA THR A 190 5.35 -7.94 6.01
C THR A 190 5.31 -8.34 7.49
N LEU A 191 4.19 -8.89 7.96
CA LEU A 191 3.90 -9.09 9.39
C LEU A 191 4.94 -10.00 10.06
N ARG A 192 5.27 -11.12 9.42
CA ARG A 192 6.25 -12.10 9.95
C ARG A 192 7.62 -11.46 10.16
N LEU A 193 8.14 -10.79 9.13
CA LEU A 193 9.45 -10.15 9.17
C LEU A 193 9.50 -9.06 10.25
N ARG A 194 8.45 -8.22 10.33
CA ARG A 194 8.34 -7.21 11.40
C ARG A 194 8.36 -7.83 12.79
N LYS A 195 7.66 -8.97 12.99
CA LYS A 195 7.63 -9.69 14.26
C LYS A 195 9.00 -10.25 14.63
N GLU A 196 9.68 -10.87 13.67
CA GLU A 196 11.03 -11.44 13.86
C GLU A 196 12.06 -10.37 14.21
N GLU A 197 11.94 -9.18 13.64
CA GLU A 197 12.85 -8.05 13.89
C GLU A 197 12.44 -7.17 15.07
N GLY A 198 11.31 -7.45 15.74
CA GLY A 198 10.80 -6.62 16.83
C GLY A 198 10.28 -5.24 16.39
N HIS A 199 9.92 -5.09 15.12
CA HIS A 199 9.44 -3.85 14.50
C HIS A 199 7.90 -3.83 14.33
N MET A 200 7.18 -4.20 15.39
CA MET A 200 5.72 -4.35 15.43
C MET A 200 4.93 -3.03 15.56
N GLY A 201 5.62 -1.88 15.45
CA GLY A 201 4.98 -0.57 15.33
C GLY A 201 4.96 0.27 16.60
N SER A 202 4.27 1.41 16.50
CA SER A 202 4.16 2.51 17.45
C SER A 202 2.92 3.34 17.11
N ASP A 203 2.40 4.12 18.07
CA ASP A 203 1.18 4.93 17.91
C ASP A 203 1.44 6.29 17.22
N ASP A 204 2.68 6.55 16.78
CA ASP A 204 3.12 7.81 16.15
C ASP A 204 2.85 7.87 14.64
N HIS A 205 2.52 6.75 14.01
CA HIS A 205 2.19 6.69 12.59
C HIS A 205 1.15 5.60 12.29
N PHE A 206 0.17 5.90 11.42
CA PHE A 206 -0.96 5.00 11.15
C PHE A 206 -0.56 3.63 10.60
N ILE A 207 0.49 3.55 9.77
CA ILE A 207 1.04 2.26 9.28
C ILE A 207 1.58 1.43 10.44
N LEU A 208 2.23 2.08 11.41
CA LEU A 208 2.83 1.39 12.55
C LEU A 208 1.74 0.97 13.55
N GLU A 209 0.71 1.79 13.73
CA GLU A 209 -0.47 1.47 14.53
C GLU A 209 -1.18 0.20 14.03
N ASP A 210 -1.23 -0.04 12.70
CA ASP A 210 -1.87 -1.24 12.14
C ASP A 210 -1.32 -2.53 12.76
N TYR A 211 0.00 -2.65 12.89
CA TYR A 211 0.65 -3.86 13.45
C TYR A 211 0.45 -4.01 14.96
N LEU A 212 0.35 -2.90 15.69
CA LEU A 212 -0.04 -2.91 17.11
C LEU A 212 -1.48 -3.39 17.28
N VAL A 213 -2.40 -2.93 16.42
CA VAL A 213 -3.81 -3.31 16.47
C VAL A 213 -4.01 -4.77 16.10
N ILE A 214 -3.34 -5.26 15.05
CA ILE A 214 -3.39 -6.67 14.64
C ILE A 214 -2.89 -7.61 15.76
N SER A 215 -2.00 -7.13 16.62
CA SER A 215 -1.50 -7.89 17.77
C SER A 215 -2.42 -7.84 19.00
N ASP A 216 -3.51 -7.09 18.95
CA ASP A 216 -4.45 -6.85 20.06
C ASP A 216 -5.83 -7.45 19.75
N THR A 217 -6.08 -8.65 20.29
CA THR A 217 -7.33 -9.40 20.10
C THR A 217 -8.58 -8.60 20.45
N GLU A 218 -8.55 -7.76 21.50
CA GLU A 218 -9.73 -6.98 21.90
C GLU A 218 -10.02 -5.86 20.90
N LYS A 219 -8.97 -5.21 20.37
CA LYS A 219 -9.15 -4.22 19.29
C LYS A 219 -9.66 -4.89 18.02
N ILE A 220 -9.15 -6.08 17.67
CA ILE A 220 -9.65 -6.84 16.52
C ILE A 220 -11.13 -7.22 16.69
N ARG A 221 -11.58 -7.69 17.85
CA ARG A 221 -13.01 -7.93 18.13
C ARG A 221 -13.89 -6.72 17.84
N VAL A 222 -13.41 -5.53 18.23
CA VAL A 222 -14.12 -4.28 17.93
C VAL A 222 -14.16 -4.00 16.42
N LEU A 223 -13.06 -4.21 15.71
CA LEU A 223 -13.00 -3.98 14.26
C LEU A 223 -13.81 -5.01 13.46
N VAL A 224 -13.83 -6.29 13.86
CA VAL A 224 -14.65 -7.34 13.23
C VAL A 224 -16.13 -6.98 13.31
N LYS A 225 -16.61 -6.48 14.46
CA LYS A 225 -18.01 -5.99 14.58
C LYS A 225 -18.33 -4.84 13.62
N LYS A 226 -17.36 -3.98 13.32
CA LYS A 226 -17.53 -2.87 12.38
C LYS A 226 -17.46 -3.35 10.93
N TYR A 227 -16.60 -4.32 10.65
CA TYR A 227 -16.55 -5.02 9.38
C TYR A 227 -17.88 -5.76 9.08
N ASP A 228 -18.43 -6.51 10.04
CA ASP A 228 -19.73 -7.18 9.89
C ASP A 228 -20.85 -6.16 9.62
N ALA A 229 -20.84 -5.04 10.35
CA ALA A 229 -21.80 -3.96 10.12
C ALA A 229 -21.62 -3.31 8.74
N LEU A 230 -20.39 -3.16 8.25
CA LEU A 230 -20.11 -2.65 6.91
C LEU A 230 -20.65 -3.59 5.84
N GLN A 231 -20.34 -4.89 5.92
CA GLN A 231 -20.81 -5.91 4.97
C GLN A 231 -22.34 -5.96 4.92
N ALA A 232 -23.01 -6.04 6.08
CA ALA A 232 -24.47 -6.05 6.14
C ALA A 232 -25.11 -4.79 5.53
N ASN A 233 -24.47 -3.63 5.66
CA ASN A 233 -24.96 -2.40 5.04
C ASN A 233 -24.80 -2.41 3.52
N LEU A 234 -23.67 -2.93 3.01
CA LEU A 234 -23.43 -3.10 1.57
C LEU A 234 -24.46 -4.04 0.93
N GLU A 235 -24.97 -5.02 1.68
CA GLU A 235 -26.06 -5.90 1.24
C GLU A 235 -27.45 -5.22 1.24
N SER A 236 -27.70 -4.30 2.16
CA SER A 236 -29.04 -3.77 2.45
C SER A 236 -29.59 -2.68 1.49
N VAL A 237 -28.98 -2.46 0.33
CA VAL A 237 -29.37 -1.44 -0.68
C VAL A 237 -29.42 0.00 -0.12
N ALA A 238 -28.71 0.28 0.99
CA ALA A 238 -28.60 1.65 1.47
C ALA A 238 -27.82 2.48 0.42
N GLU A 239 -28.45 3.50 -0.17
CA GLU A 239 -27.82 4.41 -1.13
C GLU A 239 -26.79 5.28 -0.42
N TRP A 240 -25.60 4.75 -0.17
CA TRP A 240 -24.46 5.58 0.18
C TRP A 240 -24.00 6.32 -1.07
N SER A 241 -23.66 7.60 -0.90
CA SER A 241 -22.81 8.26 -1.90
C SER A 241 -21.43 7.60 -1.92
N LEU A 242 -20.75 7.66 -3.06
CA LEU A 242 -19.36 7.19 -3.19
C LEU A 242 -18.44 7.79 -2.10
N GLN A 243 -18.66 9.05 -1.73
CA GLN A 243 -17.89 9.71 -0.68
C GLN A 243 -18.15 9.09 0.71
N GLU A 244 -19.40 8.77 1.03
CA GLU A 244 -19.76 8.11 2.28
C GLU A 244 -19.22 6.68 2.34
N PHE A 245 -19.31 5.94 1.24
CA PHE A 245 -18.71 4.63 1.09
C PHE A 245 -17.20 4.70 1.35
N MET A 246 -16.46 5.57 0.64
CA MET A 246 -15.01 5.70 0.82
C MET A 246 -14.61 6.05 2.25
N LYS A 247 -15.38 6.92 2.92
CA LYS A 247 -15.13 7.30 4.31
C LYS A 247 -15.37 6.14 5.28
N LYS A 248 -16.37 5.30 5.04
CA LYS A 248 -16.73 4.17 5.91
C LYS A 248 -15.84 2.95 5.68
N ALA A 249 -15.58 2.62 4.42
CA ALA A 249 -14.79 1.45 4.02
C ALA A 249 -13.28 1.66 4.22
N PHE A 250 -12.77 2.85 3.91
CA PHE A 250 -11.33 3.16 3.90
C PHE A 250 -10.97 4.29 4.86
N GLY A 251 -11.80 4.52 5.87
CA GLY A 251 -11.60 5.53 6.91
C GLY A 251 -10.50 5.17 7.91
N GLN A 252 -10.51 5.89 9.04
CA GLN A 252 -9.49 5.75 10.10
C GLN A 252 -9.41 4.36 10.72
N GLU A 253 -10.44 3.54 10.56
CA GLU A 253 -10.50 2.19 11.13
C GLU A 253 -9.67 1.19 10.33
N ARG A 254 -9.31 1.52 9.08
CA ARG A 254 -8.42 0.73 8.22
C ARG A 254 -8.79 -0.76 8.19
N LEU A 255 -10.09 -1.05 8.04
CA LEU A 255 -10.65 -2.42 8.13
C LEU A 255 -9.99 -3.37 7.13
N ALA A 256 -9.80 -2.92 5.88
CA ALA A 256 -9.11 -3.68 4.83
C ALA A 256 -7.70 -4.13 5.25
N TYR A 257 -6.96 -3.25 5.94
CA TYR A 257 -5.61 -3.55 6.42
C TYR A 257 -5.64 -4.48 7.63
N ARG A 258 -6.38 -4.09 8.68
CA ARG A 258 -6.31 -4.72 10.01
C ARG A 258 -7.12 -6.02 10.06
N VAL A 259 -8.37 -5.99 9.62
CA VAL A 259 -9.24 -7.18 9.60
C VAL A 259 -8.85 -8.09 8.44
N GLY A 260 -8.52 -7.54 7.26
CA GLY A 260 -8.02 -8.34 6.13
C GLY A 260 -6.75 -9.12 6.46
N CYS A 261 -5.76 -8.48 7.09
CA CYS A 261 -4.55 -9.18 7.55
C CYS A 261 -4.86 -10.23 8.61
N THR A 262 -5.81 -9.96 9.52
CA THR A 262 -6.24 -10.92 10.54
C THR A 262 -6.86 -12.15 9.88
N MET A 263 -7.75 -11.97 8.91
CA MET A 263 -8.36 -13.09 8.17
C MET A 263 -7.29 -13.97 7.52
N ILE A 264 -6.28 -13.39 6.87
CA ILE A 264 -5.20 -14.18 6.23
C ILE A 264 -4.32 -14.88 7.26
N LYS A 265 -4.04 -14.24 8.41
CA LYS A 265 -3.36 -14.88 9.54
C LYS A 265 -4.13 -16.09 10.05
N GLU A 266 -5.45 -15.98 10.22
CA GLU A 266 -6.27 -17.11 10.69
C GLU A 266 -6.36 -18.23 9.65
N ILE A 267 -6.40 -17.91 8.35
CA ILE A 267 -6.28 -18.93 7.28
C ILE A 267 -4.95 -19.69 7.43
N GLU A 268 -3.83 -19.01 7.68
CA GLU A 268 -2.55 -19.67 7.94
C GLU A 268 -2.59 -20.57 9.18
N GLU A 269 -3.15 -20.07 10.28
CA GLU A 269 -3.18 -20.75 11.57
C GLU A 269 -4.09 -22.00 11.55
N GLU A 270 -5.24 -21.92 10.88
CA GLU A 270 -6.20 -23.03 10.79
C GLU A 270 -5.91 -24.01 9.65
N MET A 271 -5.46 -23.50 8.50
CA MET A 271 -5.42 -24.25 7.24
C MET A 271 -4.01 -24.35 6.62
N GLY A 272 -3.05 -23.57 7.11
CA GLY A 272 -1.65 -23.59 6.68
C GLY A 272 -1.35 -22.74 5.44
N MET A 273 -0.05 -22.57 5.18
CA MET A 273 0.46 -21.70 4.10
C MET A 273 0.01 -22.08 2.69
N GLU A 274 -0.24 -23.36 2.41
CA GLU A 274 -0.74 -23.78 1.09
C GLU A 274 -2.12 -23.16 0.81
N GLU A 275 -2.96 -23.04 1.84
CA GLU A 275 -4.28 -22.44 1.71
C GLU A 275 -4.20 -20.92 1.58
N VAL A 276 -3.26 -20.26 2.29
CA VAL A 276 -2.95 -18.84 2.09
C VAL A 276 -2.56 -18.57 0.63
N THR A 277 -1.67 -19.39 0.04
CA THR A 277 -1.31 -19.24 -1.37
C THR A 277 -2.52 -19.42 -2.29
N LYS A 278 -3.36 -20.45 -2.07
CA LYS A 278 -4.59 -20.65 -2.87
C LYS A 278 -5.57 -19.48 -2.75
N ALA A 279 -5.74 -18.97 -1.53
CA ALA A 279 -6.63 -17.86 -1.22
C ALA A 279 -6.22 -16.56 -1.92
N PHE A 280 -4.92 -16.37 -2.21
CA PHE A 280 -4.43 -15.23 -2.99
C PHE A 280 -5.00 -15.20 -4.41
N TYR A 281 -5.26 -16.36 -5.01
CA TYR A 281 -5.71 -16.48 -6.40
C TYR A 281 -7.23 -16.53 -6.58
N LEU A 282 -8.00 -16.49 -5.49
CA LEU A 282 -9.46 -16.43 -5.58
C LEU A 282 -9.93 -15.05 -6.00
N ASP A 283 -11.06 -15.03 -6.72
CA ASP A 283 -11.82 -13.79 -6.90
C ASP A 283 -12.14 -13.18 -5.53
N PRO A 284 -12.10 -11.84 -5.37
CA PRO A 284 -12.31 -11.23 -4.07
C PRO A 284 -13.65 -11.53 -3.42
N ASP A 285 -14.71 -11.70 -4.20
CA ASP A 285 -16.02 -12.07 -3.65
C ASP A 285 -15.99 -13.54 -3.16
N ASP A 286 -15.37 -14.45 -3.93
CA ASP A 286 -15.19 -15.86 -3.53
C ASP A 286 -14.27 -16.00 -2.30
N PHE A 287 -13.26 -15.14 -2.17
CA PHE A 287 -12.37 -15.10 -1.00
C PHE A 287 -13.16 -14.82 0.28
N ILE A 288 -14.03 -13.81 0.27
CA ILE A 288 -14.87 -13.47 1.42
C ILE A 288 -15.86 -14.61 1.69
N GLU A 289 -16.59 -15.10 0.69
CA GLU A 289 -17.55 -16.20 0.87
C GLU A 289 -16.88 -17.43 1.51
N LYS A 290 -15.67 -17.76 1.06
CA LYS A 290 -14.97 -18.94 1.53
C LYS A 290 -14.40 -18.79 2.94
N TYR A 291 -13.80 -17.65 3.27
CA TYR A 291 -12.97 -17.54 4.48
C TYR A 291 -13.55 -16.66 5.59
N ASP A 292 -14.66 -15.96 5.39
CA ASP A 292 -15.22 -15.08 6.42
C ASP A 292 -15.46 -15.77 7.78
N HIS A 293 -15.71 -17.08 7.78
CA HIS A 293 -15.88 -17.90 8.98
C HIS A 293 -14.63 -17.97 9.88
N VAL A 294 -13.41 -17.76 9.36
CA VAL A 294 -12.19 -17.77 10.21
C VAL A 294 -12.16 -16.60 11.20
N LEU A 295 -13.07 -15.62 11.05
CA LEU A 295 -13.21 -14.50 11.98
C LEU A 295 -14.18 -14.78 13.14
N ASP A 296 -14.79 -15.97 13.21
CA ASP A 296 -15.82 -16.29 14.21
C ASP A 296 -15.34 -16.16 15.66
N GLU A 297 -14.05 -16.40 15.95
CA GLU A 297 -13.51 -16.22 17.30
C GLU A 297 -13.47 -14.76 17.79
N TYR A 298 -13.63 -13.81 16.87
CA TYR A 298 -13.63 -12.37 17.13
C TYR A 298 -15.05 -11.75 17.19
N ARG A 299 -16.11 -12.53 16.92
CA ARG A 299 -17.52 -12.08 16.92
C ARG A 299 -18.15 -12.14 18.32
#